data_AF-A0A229TDG6-F1
#
_entry.id   AF-A0A229TDG6-F1
#
_cell.length_a   1.000
_cell.length_b   1.000
_cell.length_c   1.000
_cell.angle_alpha   90.00
_cell.angle_beta   90.00
_cell.angle_gamma   90.00
#
_symmetry.space_group_name_H-M   'P 1'
#
loop_
_entity.id
_entity.type
_entity.pdbx_description
1 polymer ?
#
loop_
_entity_poly.entity_id
_entity_poly.type
_entity_poly.pdbx_seq_one_letter_code
_entity_poly.pdbx_strand_id
1 'polypeptide(L)' 'MTGLLMFLLLIALIVWGLNRNHRRQAPPRMSGSFDVEDRDASRIRAEAAAHRDEVDRPEFQVAAAPRTRHHVLRA' A
#
# COMPACT_ATOMS: atom_id res chain seq x y z
N MET A 1 -7.06 51.49 33.41
CA MET A 1 -6.48 51.84 32.09
C MET A 1 -5.19 51.06 31.84
N THR A 2 -4.12 51.30 32.60
CA THR A 2 -2.81 50.62 32.44
C THR A 2 -2.85 49.10 32.60
N GLY A 3 -3.58 48.59 33.61
CA GLY A 3 -3.71 47.14 33.83
C GLY A 3 -4.37 46.40 32.66
N LEU A 4 -5.40 47.01 32.04
CA LEU A 4 -6.04 46.48 30.84
C LEU A 4 -5.07 46.44 29.65
N LEU A 5 -4.27 47.50 29.48
CA LEU A 5 -3.26 47.55 28.42
C LEU A 5 -2.17 46.48 28.61
N MET A 6 -1.70 46.27 29.85
CA MET A 6 -0.72 45.22 30.16
C MET A 6 -1.27 43.82 29.91
N PHE A 7 -2.54 43.59 30.25
CA PHE A 7 -3.20 42.31 30.00
C PHE A 7 -3.34 42.02 28.49
N LEU A 8 -3.75 43.02 27.70
CA LEU A 8 -3.83 42.88 26.24
C LEU A 8 -2.44 42.66 25.62
N LEU A 9 -1.42 43.36 26.11
CA LEU A 9 -0.04 43.17 25.68
C LEU A 9 0.44 41.73 25.95
N LEU A 10 0.13 41.19 27.14
CA LEU A 10 0.48 39.82 27.50
C LEU A 10 -0.19 38.80 26.56
N ILE A 11 -1.49 38.97 26.29
CA ILE A 11 -2.21 38.10 25.34
C ILE A 11 -1.57 38.18 23.95
N ALA A 12 -1.28 39.38 23.46
CA ALA A 12 -0.66 39.57 22.15
C ALA A 12 0.71 38.87 22.07
N LEU A 13 1.52 38.95 23.14
CA LEU A 13 2.82 38.29 23.22
C LEU A 13 2.69 36.76 23.20
N ILE A 14 1.72 36.21 23.94
CA ILE A 14 1.44 34.77 23.98
C ILE A 14 1.02 34.27 22.60
N VAL A 15 0.05 34.93 21.96
CA VAL A 15 -0.43 34.56 20.62
C VAL A 15 0.70 34.66 19.59
N TRP A 16 1.50 35.72 19.65
CA TRP A 16 2.65 35.89 18.78
C TRP A 16 3.69 34.79 18.98
N GLY A 17 4.03 34.47 20.23
CA GLY A 17 4.97 33.40 20.57
C GLY A 17 4.48 32.02 20.10
N LEU A 18 3.20 31.72 20.30
CA LEU A 18 2.57 30.48 19.82
C LEU A 18 2.59 30.39 18.30
N ASN A 19 2.20 31.44 17.58
CA ASN A 19 2.22 31.47 16.12
C ASN A 19 3.65 31.37 15.58
N ARG A 20 4.62 32.05 16.21
CA ARG A 20 6.03 31.97 15.84
C ARG A 20 6.58 30.56 16.06
N ASN A 21 6.22 29.94 17.18
CA ASN A 21 6.61 28.57 17.49
C ASN A 21 5.95 27.59 16.51
N HIS A 22 4.67 27.73 16.24
CA HIS A 22 3.93 26.91 15.26
C HIS A 22 4.51 27.04 13.86
N ARG A 23 4.94 28.23 13.43
CA ARG A 23 5.64 28.40 12.14
C ARG A 23 7.01 27.75 12.09
N ARG A 24 7.74 27.68 13.23
CA ARG A 24 9.05 27.02 13.32
C ARG A 24 8.93 25.50 13.42
N GLN A 25 7.90 25.03 14.11
CA GLN A 25 7.63 23.61 14.35
C GLN A 25 6.58 23.06 13.39
N ALA A 26 6.13 23.84 12.39
CA ALA A 26 5.32 23.34 11.31
C ALA A 26 6.11 22.17 10.74
N PRO A 27 5.62 20.91 10.89
CA PRO A 27 6.33 19.78 10.34
C PRO A 27 6.57 20.10 8.86
N PRO A 28 7.72 19.73 8.28
CA PRO A 28 7.75 19.58 6.83
C PRO A 28 6.55 18.68 6.55
N ARG A 29 5.48 19.25 5.98
CA ARG A 29 4.24 18.55 5.63
C ARG A 29 4.75 17.27 5.03
N MET A 30 4.48 16.09 5.62
CA MET A 30 5.05 14.81 5.20
C MET A 30 5.10 14.82 3.67
N SER A 31 6.27 15.14 3.13
CA SER A 31 6.41 15.70 1.79
C SER A 31 6.56 14.51 0.89
N GLY A 32 5.46 13.80 0.72
CA GLY A 32 5.33 12.62 -0.11
C GLY A 32 6.20 11.47 0.37
N SER A 33 5.55 10.32 0.54
CA SER A 33 6.15 9.09 0.05
C SER A 33 6.25 9.24 -1.48
N PHE A 34 7.26 9.97 -1.97
CA PHE A 34 7.56 10.07 -3.40
C PHE A 34 8.37 8.86 -3.89
N ASP A 35 8.90 8.09 -2.95
CA ASP A 35 9.64 6.86 -3.19
C ASP A 35 8.84 5.68 -2.61
N VAL A 36 7.58 5.54 -3.05
CA VAL A 36 6.94 4.22 -3.01
C VAL A 36 7.50 3.49 -4.22
N GLU A 37 8.64 2.82 -4.05
CA GLU A 37 9.02 1.73 -4.95
C GLU A 37 7.80 0.81 -5.04
N ASP A 38 7.23 0.66 -6.23
CA ASP A 38 6.07 -0.19 -6.46
C ASP A 38 6.48 -1.66 -6.27
N ARG A 39 6.43 -2.10 -5.01
CA ARG A 39 6.76 -3.46 -4.59
C ARG A 39 5.88 -4.50 -5.30
N ASP A 40 4.71 -4.09 -5.78
CA ASP A 40 3.77 -4.97 -6.47
C ASP A 40 4.07 -5.06 -7.97
N ALA A 41 4.90 -4.18 -8.55
CA ALA A 41 5.29 -4.25 -9.95
C ALA A 41 5.94 -5.58 -10.33
N SER A 42 6.79 -6.14 -9.47
CA SER A 42 7.39 -7.47 -9.71
C SER A 42 6.36 -8.59 -9.65
N ARG A 43 5.37 -8.47 -8.76
CA ARG A 43 4.30 -9.46 -8.60
C ARG A 43 3.35 -9.43 -9.79
N ILE A 44 2.93 -8.25 -10.22
CA ILE A 44 2.05 -8.05 -11.38
C ILE A 44 2.72 -8.59 -12.65
N ARG A 45 4.03 -8.35 -12.83
CA ARG A 45 4.77 -8.93 -13.96
C ARG A 45 4.82 -10.46 -13.93
N ALA A 46 5.02 -11.04 -12.75
CA ALA A 46 5.03 -12.50 -12.58
C ALA A 46 3.64 -13.11 -12.86
N GLU A 47 2.57 -12.49 -12.36
CA GLU A 47 1.19 -12.93 -12.61
C GLU A 47 0.82 -12.78 -14.10
N ALA A 48 1.22 -11.69 -14.76
CA ALA A 48 0.99 -11.50 -16.19
C ALA A 48 1.75 -12.52 -17.06
N ALA A 49 2.98 -12.87 -16.69
CA ALA A 49 3.75 -13.92 -17.37
C ALA A 49 3.11 -15.30 -17.18
N ALA A 50 2.70 -15.64 -15.94
CA ALA A 50 2.02 -16.89 -15.66
C ALA A 50 0.69 -17.02 -16.43
N HIS A 51 -0.08 -15.92 -16.53
CA HIS A 51 -1.34 -15.94 -17.27
C HIS A 51 -1.12 -16.10 -18.78
N ARG A 52 0.00 -15.62 -19.31
CA ARG A 52 0.39 -15.83 -20.71
C ARG A 52 0.76 -17.29 -20.98
N ASP A 53 1.48 -17.92 -20.05
CA ASP A 53 1.85 -19.35 -20.15
C ASP A 53 0.63 -20.27 -20.00
N GLU A 54 -0.39 -19.88 -19.21
CA GLU A 54 -1.66 -20.62 -19.11
C GLU A 54 -2.47 -20.56 -20.42
N VAL A 55 -2.44 -19.43 -21.12
CA VAL A 55 -3.12 -19.24 -22.42
C VAL A 55 -2.36 -19.94 -23.56
N ASP A 56 -1.02 -19.97 -23.49
CA ASP A 56 -0.18 -20.68 -24.46
C ASP A 56 -0.02 -22.17 -24.15
N ARG A 57 -0.62 -22.66 -23.06
CA ARG A 57 -0.67 -24.08 -22.75
C ARG A 57 -1.49 -24.77 -23.83
N PRO A 58 -0.89 -25.58 -24.72
CA PRO A 58 -1.69 -26.40 -25.60
C PRO A 58 -2.54 -27.28 -24.70
N GLU A 59 -3.85 -27.34 -24.95
CA GLU A 59 -4.72 -28.33 -24.33
C GLU A 59 -4.11 -29.69 -24.62
N PHE A 60 -3.29 -30.21 -23.70
CA PHE A 60 -3.07 -31.64 -23.60
C PHE A 60 -4.41 -32.18 -23.13
N GLN A 61 -5.30 -32.33 -24.10
CA GLN A 61 -6.48 -33.15 -24.04
C GLN A 61 -5.94 -34.52 -23.68
N VAL A 62 -5.91 -34.82 -22.38
CA VAL A 62 -5.52 -36.12 -21.86
C VAL A 62 -6.59 -37.06 -22.40
N ALA A 63 -6.32 -37.60 -23.58
CA ALA A 63 -7.13 -38.61 -24.23
C ALA A 63 -7.43 -39.65 -23.16
N ALA A 64 -8.72 -39.82 -22.90
CA ALA A 64 -9.26 -40.66 -21.85
C ALA A 64 -8.48 -41.98 -21.80
N ALA A 65 -7.66 -42.15 -20.75
CA ALA A 65 -7.05 -43.44 -20.49
C ALA A 65 -8.18 -44.45 -20.28
N PRO A 66 -8.21 -45.58 -21.01
CA PRO A 66 -9.24 -46.57 -20.81
C PRO A 66 -9.11 -47.08 -19.37
N ARG A 67 -10.17 -46.91 -18.58
CA ARG A 67 -10.27 -47.53 -17.25
C ARG A 67 -10.18 -49.03 -17.44
N THR A 68 -8.99 -49.60 -17.23
CA THR A 68 -8.79 -51.05 -17.11
C THR A 68 -9.43 -51.50 -15.81
N ARG A 69 -10.69 -51.89 -15.95
CA ARG A 69 -11.52 -52.51 -14.92
C ARG A 69 -11.05 -53.96 -14.76
N HIS A 70 -10.09 -54.22 -13.88
CA HIS A 70 -9.77 -55.58 -13.49
C HIS A 70 -10.71 -56.04 -12.36
N HIS A 71 -11.79 -56.68 -12.77
CA HIS A 71 -12.51 -57.66 -11.95
C HIS A 71 -11.77 -59.00 -12.04
N VAL A 72 -11.19 -59.48 -10.93
CA VAL A 72 -10.84 -60.90 -10.70
C VAL A 72 -10.87 -61.09 -9.18
N LEU A 73 -11.99 -61.50 -8.54
CA LEU A 73 -12.47 -62.87 -8.29
C LEU A 73 -11.42 -63.86 -7.75
N ARG A 74 -11.69 -64.33 -6.52
CA ARG A 74 -11.33 -65.63 -5.92
C ARG A 74 -9.85 -65.98 -5.69
N ALA A 75 -9.51 -66.19 -4.43
CA ALA A 75 -9.37 -67.53 -3.86
C ALA A 75 -9.72 -67.50 -2.37
#